data_AF-A0A850LRD6-F1
#
_entry.id   AF-A0A850LRD6-F1
#
_cell.length_a   1.000
_cell.length_b   1.000
_cell.length_c   1.000
_cell.angle_alpha   90.00
_cell.angle_beta   90.00
_cell.angle_gamma   90.00
#
_symmetry.space_group_name_H-M   'P 1'
#
loop_
_entity.id
_entity.type
_entity.pdbx_description
1 polymer ?
#
loop_
_entity_poly.entity_id
_entity_poly.type
_entity_poly.pdbx_seq_one_letter_code
_entity_poly.pdbx_strand_id
1 'polypeptide(L)'
;MSVLRKEPITGRWVIFIEERRRARRHFPHQYQEPHKEKECPFCEGKEHLTPPEILAFRDNKTKPNTPGWSLRVVPDKSPILKVEGELDSEGIGMYDTMKGLGAHEIVIESNIHNASFDIMSVKMIKDIFWAYQQRIADLTKDIRLKYILITKN
;
A
#
# COMPACT_ATOMS: atom_id res chain seq x y z
N MET A 1 12.29 33.02 -16.24
CA MET A 1 12.20 32.27 -17.53
C MET A 1 11.57 30.90 -17.29
N SER A 2 10.63 30.47 -18.15
CA SER A 2 10.07 29.11 -18.13
C SER A 2 10.78 28.22 -19.15
N VAL A 3 11.00 26.95 -18.82
CA VAL A 3 11.56 25.93 -19.72
C VAL A 3 10.70 24.67 -19.68
N LEU A 4 10.61 23.96 -20.80
CA LEU A 4 9.98 22.65 -20.88
C LEU A 4 11.05 21.55 -20.72
N ARG A 5 10.84 20.61 -19.80
CA ARG A 5 11.70 19.44 -19.61
C ARG A 5 10.90 18.18 -19.90
N LYS A 6 11.46 17.25 -20.68
CA LYS A 6 10.85 15.94 -20.92
C LYS A 6 11.38 14.92 -19.91
N GLU A 7 10.49 14.28 -19.16
CA GLU A 7 10.86 13.21 -18.23
C GLU A 7 11.13 11.92 -19.02
N PRO A 8 12.28 11.24 -18.83
CA PRO A 8 12.64 10.06 -19.62
C PRO A 8 11.84 8.80 -19.25
N ILE A 9 11.28 8.72 -18.04
CA ILE A 9 10.56 7.54 -17.56
C ILE A 9 9.14 7.49 -18.14
N THR A 10 8.36 8.57 -18.00
CA THR A 10 6.98 8.62 -18.51
C THR A 10 6.84 9.25 -19.90
N GLY A 11 7.89 9.92 -20.39
CA GLY A 11 7.88 10.66 -21.64
C GLY A 11 7.12 11.99 -21.60
N ARG A 12 6.59 12.40 -20.44
CA ARG A 12 5.76 13.61 -20.29
C ARG A 12 6.61 14.89 -20.29
N TRP A 13 6.06 15.96 -20.83
CA TRP A 13 6.65 17.31 -20.75
C TRP A 13 6.18 18.01 -19.48
N VAL A 14 7.12 18.61 -18.74
CA VAL A 14 6.88 19.35 -17.50
C VAL A 14 7.36 20.78 -17.68
N ILE A 15 6.54 21.73 -17.24
CA ILE A 15 6.90 23.15 -17.21
C ILE A 15 7.73 23.42 -15.95
N PHE A 16 8.95 23.90 -16.13
CA PHE A 16 9.84 24.31 -15.06
C PHE A 16 10.03 25.83 -15.08
N ILE A 17 9.75 26.49 -13.95
CA ILE A 17 9.86 27.95 -13.80
C ILE A 17 10.76 28.23 -12.61
N GLU A 18 11.98 28.70 -12.88
CA GLU A 18 13.01 28.89 -11.85
C GLU A 18 12.63 29.96 -10.82
N GLU A 19 12.03 31.06 -11.27
CA GLU A 19 11.60 32.18 -10.41
C GLU A 19 10.50 31.79 -9.41
N ARG A 20 9.69 30.76 -9.71
CA ARG A 20 8.66 30.25 -8.78
C ARG A 20 9.22 29.40 -7.65
N ARG A 21 10.51 29.05 -7.64
CA ARG A 21 11.13 28.31 -6.52
C ARG A 21 11.11 29.09 -5.21
N ARG A 22 11.27 30.42 -5.25
CA ARG A 22 11.30 31.26 -4.03
C ARG A 22 9.92 31.42 -3.37
N ALA A 23 8.83 31.38 -4.14
CA ALA A 23 7.47 31.54 -3.63
C ALA A 23 6.95 30.31 -2.83
N ARG A 24 7.59 29.14 -2.98
CA ARG A 24 7.13 27.86 -2.41
C ARG A 24 7.72 27.50 -1.03
N ARG A 25 8.33 28.45 -0.31
CA ARG A 25 8.78 28.20 1.08
C ARG A 25 7.66 28.07 2.11
N HIS A 26 6.41 28.32 1.71
CA HIS A 26 5.23 28.23 2.57
C HIS A 26 4.19 27.29 1.95
N PHE A 27 4.56 26.03 1.70
CA PHE A 27 3.52 25.00 1.79
C PHE A 27 3.33 24.78 3.30
N PRO A 28 2.19 25.18 3.89
CA PRO A 28 1.91 24.74 5.24
C PRO A 28 1.93 23.21 5.17
N HIS A 29 2.82 22.59 5.95
CA HIS A 29 2.62 21.19 6.29
C HIS A 29 1.26 21.20 6.98
N GLN A 30 0.21 20.72 6.30
CA GLN A 30 -1.02 20.40 7.00
C GLN A 30 -0.64 19.27 7.93
N TYR A 31 -0.36 19.64 9.19
CA TYR A 31 -0.20 18.69 10.26
C TYR A 31 -1.57 18.01 10.39
N GLN A 32 -1.70 16.83 9.78
CA GLN A 32 -2.85 16.00 10.03
C GLN A 32 -2.70 15.53 11.47
N GLU A 33 -3.65 15.86 12.33
CA GLU A 33 -3.66 15.27 13.66
C GLU A 33 -3.69 13.75 13.50
N PRO A 34 -2.86 13.01 14.24
CA PRO A 34 -2.90 11.56 14.19
C PRO A 34 -4.32 11.10 14.49
N HIS A 35 -4.79 10.11 13.73
CA HIS A 35 -6.07 9.49 14.01
C HIS A 35 -6.12 9.01 15.47
N LYS A 36 -7.31 8.98 16.07
CA LYS A 36 -7.44 8.49 17.44
C LYS A 36 -7.32 6.97 17.42
N GLU A 37 -6.36 6.44 18.17
CA GLU A 37 -6.11 5.00 18.34
C GLU A 37 -7.38 4.21 18.64
N LYS A 38 -8.31 4.78 19.42
CA LYS A 38 -9.57 4.16 19.82
C LYS A 38 -10.50 3.79 18.67
N GLU A 39 -10.38 4.43 17.51
CA GLU A 39 -11.26 4.19 16.35
C GLU A 39 -10.57 3.44 15.22
N CYS A 40 -9.24 3.33 15.24
CA CYS A 40 -8.50 2.67 14.17
C CYS A 40 -8.70 1.14 14.19
N PRO A 41 -9.12 0.49 13.09
CA PRO A 41 -9.28 -0.95 13.00
C PRO A 41 -7.94 -1.71 12.86
N PHE A 42 -6.85 -0.99 12.57
CA PHE A 42 -5.53 -1.57 12.33
C PHE A 42 -4.66 -1.66 13.59
N CYS A 43 -5.09 -1.06 14.69
CA CYS A 43 -4.38 -1.18 15.97
C CYS A 43 -4.44 -2.61 16.52
N GLU A 44 -3.45 -2.93 17.34
CA GLU A 44 -3.41 -4.16 18.11
C GLU A 44 -4.63 -4.32 19.03
N GLY A 45 -5.12 -5.56 19.18
CA GLY A 45 -6.33 -5.88 19.94
C GLY A 45 -7.63 -5.71 19.15
N LYS A 46 -7.55 -5.20 17.92
CA LYS A 46 -8.70 -5.02 17.02
C LYS A 46 -8.61 -5.86 15.76
N GLU A 47 -7.87 -6.95 15.81
CA GLU A 47 -7.67 -7.87 14.68
C GLU A 47 -8.99 -8.41 14.13
N HIS A 48 -10.02 -8.53 14.99
CA HIS A 48 -11.37 -8.95 14.63
C HIS A 48 -12.12 -7.95 13.71
N LEU A 49 -11.63 -6.72 13.57
CA LEU A 49 -12.20 -5.71 12.67
C LEU A 49 -11.62 -5.79 11.25
N THR A 50 -10.54 -6.55 11.06
CA THR A 50 -9.90 -6.81 9.77
C THR A 50 -10.20 -8.23 9.29
N PRO A 51 -10.17 -8.50 7.97
CA PRO A 51 -10.16 -9.88 7.48
C PRO A 51 -8.92 -10.64 7.99
N PRO A 52 -8.92 -11.98 7.94
CA PRO A 52 -7.80 -12.77 8.42
C PRO A 52 -6.47 -12.39 7.76
N GLU A 53 -5.41 -12.35 8.55
CA GLU A 53 -4.07 -12.07 8.07
C GLU A 53 -3.58 -13.11 7.05
N ILE A 54 -2.99 -12.64 5.96
CA ILE A 54 -2.31 -13.45 4.94
C ILE A 54 -0.87 -13.71 5.37
N LEU A 55 -0.24 -12.68 5.95
CA LEU A 55 1.12 -12.71 6.47
C LEU A 55 1.18 -11.89 7.76
N ALA A 56 2.00 -12.33 8.70
CA ALA A 56 2.29 -11.53 9.88
C ALA A 56 3.67 -11.83 10.44
N PHE A 57 4.37 -10.79 10.88
CA PHE A 57 5.58 -10.92 11.68
C PHE A 57 5.24 -10.71 13.13
N ARG A 58 5.56 -11.70 13.95
CA ARG A 58 5.16 -11.81 15.35
C ARG A 58 6.17 -12.64 16.11
N ASP A 59 6.14 -12.53 17.42
CA ASP A 59 6.85 -13.49 18.27
C ASP A 59 6.19 -14.86 18.20
N ASN A 60 6.98 -15.94 18.22
CA ASN A 60 6.52 -17.33 18.07
C ASN A 60 5.50 -17.81 19.13
N LYS A 61 5.20 -16.98 20.13
CA LYS A 61 4.31 -17.31 21.26
C LYS A 61 2.87 -16.84 21.05
N THR A 62 2.58 -16.07 20.00
CA THR A 62 1.23 -15.52 19.78
C THR A 62 0.49 -16.22 18.65
N LYS A 63 -0.85 -16.18 18.69
CA LYS A 63 -1.72 -16.88 17.74
C LYS A 63 -2.07 -15.97 16.56
N PRO A 64 -2.28 -16.49 15.34
CA PRO A 64 -2.76 -15.70 14.21
C PRO A 64 -4.03 -14.90 14.55
N ASN A 65 -4.17 -13.70 14.00
CA ASN A 65 -5.31 -12.80 14.25
C ASN A 65 -5.52 -12.45 15.73
N THR A 66 -4.44 -12.42 16.51
CA THR A 66 -4.42 -11.96 17.91
C THR A 66 -3.23 -11.02 18.13
N PRO A 67 -3.21 -10.24 19.23
CA PRO A 67 -2.08 -9.40 19.61
C PRO A 67 -0.73 -10.11 19.65
N GLY A 68 0.35 -9.33 19.58
CA GLY A 68 1.76 -9.73 19.60
C GLY A 68 2.43 -9.76 18.22
N TRP A 69 1.84 -9.07 17.24
CA TRP A 69 2.40 -8.86 15.92
C TRP A 69 3.11 -7.50 15.85
N SER A 70 4.11 -7.40 14.99
CA SER A 70 4.84 -6.18 14.68
C SER A 70 4.46 -5.63 13.30
N LEU A 71 4.08 -6.51 12.37
CA LEU A 71 3.55 -6.17 11.05
C LEU A 71 2.51 -7.22 10.63
N ARG A 72 1.47 -6.80 9.93
CA ARG A 72 0.48 -7.71 9.31
C ARG A 72 0.15 -7.30 7.89
N VAL A 73 -0.15 -8.28 7.05
CA VAL A 73 -0.77 -8.10 5.74
C VAL A 73 -2.14 -8.74 5.78
N VAL A 74 -3.16 -7.99 5.42
CA VAL A 74 -4.57 -8.44 5.39
C VAL A 74 -5.17 -8.13 4.01
N PRO A 75 -6.16 -8.90 3.54
CA PRO A 75 -6.98 -8.48 2.41
C PRO A 75 -7.70 -7.16 2.73
N ASP A 76 -7.89 -6.31 1.73
CA ASP A 76 -8.78 -5.17 1.86
C ASP A 76 -10.24 -5.66 2.03
N LYS A 77 -10.98 -5.05 2.96
CA LYS A 77 -12.40 -5.41 3.22
C LYS A 77 -13.33 -4.97 2.08
N SER A 78 -12.92 -3.99 1.28
CA SER A 78 -13.62 -3.44 0.13
C SER A 78 -12.66 -3.41 -1.08
N PRO A 79 -12.25 -4.59 -1.56
CA PRO A 79 -11.18 -4.68 -2.54
C PRO A 79 -11.65 -4.17 -3.91
N ILE A 80 -10.78 -3.45 -4.61
CA ILE A 80 -11.06 -2.91 -5.96
C ILE A 80 -11.03 -4.03 -7.01
N LEU A 81 -10.22 -5.07 -6.78
CA LEU A 81 -10.07 -6.27 -7.60
C LEU A 81 -10.30 -7.51 -6.74
N LYS A 82 -10.82 -8.59 -7.33
CA LYS A 82 -11.04 -9.86 -6.62
C LYS A 82 -10.15 -10.96 -7.16
N VAL A 83 -9.65 -11.82 -6.29
CA VAL A 83 -8.74 -12.92 -6.67
C VAL A 83 -9.54 -14.08 -7.28
N GLU A 84 -10.80 -14.20 -6.90
CA GLU A 84 -11.73 -15.20 -7.43
C GLU A 84 -12.22 -14.84 -8.83
N GLY A 85 -12.32 -15.86 -9.68
CA GLY A 85 -12.80 -15.73 -11.06
C GLY A 85 -11.74 -16.14 -12.06
N GLU A 86 -12.14 -16.21 -13.33
CA GLU A 86 -11.25 -16.50 -14.45
C GLU A 86 -10.90 -15.22 -15.21
N LEU A 87 -9.79 -15.27 -15.94
CA LEU A 87 -9.50 -14.25 -16.96
C LEU A 87 -10.58 -14.34 -18.03
N ASP A 88 -11.36 -13.27 -18.13
CA ASP A 88 -12.44 -13.18 -19.10
C ASP A 88 -12.39 -11.79 -19.72
N SER A 89 -12.33 -11.78 -21.05
CA SER A 89 -12.28 -10.57 -21.88
C SER A 89 -13.32 -10.70 -22.98
N GLU A 90 -14.23 -9.74 -23.05
CA GLU A 90 -15.31 -9.70 -24.03
C GLU A 90 -15.27 -8.38 -24.81
N GLY A 91 -15.37 -8.49 -26.13
CA GLY A 91 -15.52 -7.35 -27.03
C GLY A 91 -16.98 -6.90 -27.09
N ILE A 92 -17.24 -5.64 -26.73
CA ILE A 92 -18.55 -4.98 -26.82
C ILE A 92 -18.47 -3.85 -27.86
N GLY A 93 -18.81 -4.18 -29.10
CA GLY A 93 -18.75 -3.25 -30.22
C GLY A 93 -17.31 -2.81 -30.53
N MET A 94 -16.99 -1.55 -30.23
CA MET A 94 -15.64 -0.98 -30.42
C MET A 94 -14.77 -1.06 -29.17
N TYR A 95 -15.28 -1.61 -28.06
CA TYR A 95 -14.62 -1.64 -26.76
C TYR A 95 -14.28 -3.07 -26.35
N ASP A 96 -13.19 -3.21 -25.60
CA ASP A 96 -12.87 -4.44 -24.88
C ASP A 96 -13.19 -4.24 -23.40
N THR A 97 -13.84 -5.23 -22.80
CA THR A 97 -14.10 -5.29 -21.36
C THR A 97 -13.41 -6.50 -20.77
N MET A 98 -12.94 -6.37 -19.52
CA MET A 98 -12.28 -7.44 -18.79
C MET A 98 -12.79 -7.47 -17.36
N LYS A 99 -12.87 -8.66 -16.77
CA LYS A 99 -13.16 -8.79 -15.34
C LYS A 99 -11.99 -8.24 -14.50
N GLY A 100 -12.32 -7.56 -13.41
CA GLY A 100 -11.36 -7.02 -12.44
C GLY A 100 -10.74 -8.10 -11.57
N LEU A 101 -9.91 -8.96 -12.16
CA LEU A 101 -9.16 -10.01 -11.46
C LEU A 101 -7.89 -9.42 -10.83
N GLY A 102 -7.69 -9.62 -9.53
CA GLY A 102 -6.51 -9.14 -8.82
C GLY A 102 -6.60 -9.26 -7.31
N ALA A 103 -5.48 -9.03 -6.62
CA ALA A 103 -5.44 -8.94 -5.18
C ALA A 103 -5.39 -7.48 -4.73
N HIS A 104 -6.15 -7.14 -3.70
CA HIS A 104 -6.02 -5.88 -2.99
C HIS A 104 -5.72 -6.17 -1.51
N GLU A 105 -4.50 -5.87 -1.10
CA GLU A 105 -3.96 -6.18 0.22
C GLU A 105 -3.50 -4.89 0.92
N ILE A 106 -3.73 -4.84 2.23
CA ILE A 106 -3.28 -3.76 3.11
C ILE A 106 -2.11 -4.26 3.94
N VAL A 107 -1.00 -3.54 3.90
CA VAL A 107 0.16 -3.78 4.78
C VAL A 107 0.09 -2.83 5.97
N ILE A 108 -0.17 -3.40 7.15
CA ILE A 108 -0.17 -2.70 8.42
C ILE A 108 1.24 -2.75 8.99
N GLU A 109 1.96 -1.63 8.86
CA GLU A 109 3.41 -1.52 9.06
C GLU A 109 3.86 -1.63 10.53
N SER A 110 2.95 -1.40 11.48
CA SER A 110 3.24 -1.36 12.91
C SER A 110 1.98 -1.62 13.74
N ASN A 111 2.15 -2.26 14.89
CA ASN A 111 1.12 -2.37 15.93
C ASN A 111 0.94 -1.09 16.75
N ILE A 112 1.90 -0.17 16.69
CA ILE A 112 1.87 1.15 17.33
C ILE A 112 1.23 2.15 16.38
N HIS A 113 0.11 2.76 16.79
CA HIS A 113 -0.74 3.61 15.95
C HIS A 113 -0.01 4.79 15.30
N ASN A 114 0.83 5.48 16.07
CA ASN A 114 1.53 6.69 15.63
C ASN A 114 2.94 6.40 15.10
N ALA A 115 3.28 5.14 14.80
CA ALA A 115 4.58 4.81 14.27
C ALA A 115 4.78 5.40 12.87
N SER A 116 5.78 6.26 12.73
CA SER A 116 6.25 6.81 11.46
C SER A 116 7.68 6.36 11.17
N PHE A 117 8.11 6.47 9.91
CA PHE A 117 9.42 5.97 9.48
C PHE A 117 10.59 6.64 10.22
N ASP A 118 10.42 7.86 10.73
CA ASP A 118 11.41 8.59 11.51
C ASP A 118 11.61 8.04 12.94
N ILE A 119 10.63 7.31 13.49
CA ILE A 119 10.73 6.68 14.82
C ILE A 119 10.85 5.16 14.78
N MET A 120 10.55 4.54 13.63
CA MET A 120 10.70 3.09 13.46
C MET A 120 12.18 2.68 13.49
N SER A 121 12.46 1.53 14.10
CA SER A 121 13.79 0.93 14.02
C SER A 121 14.09 0.45 12.59
N VAL A 122 15.39 0.36 12.25
CA VAL A 122 15.83 -0.22 10.95
C VAL A 122 15.26 -1.62 10.74
N LYS A 123 15.10 -2.41 11.80
CA LYS A 123 14.48 -3.74 11.72
C LYS A 123 13.03 -3.64 11.27
N MET A 124 12.23 -2.75 11.85
CA MET A 124 10.81 -2.59 11.47
C MET A 124 10.69 -2.17 10.00
N ILE A 125 11.52 -1.23 9.55
CA ILE A 125 11.52 -0.79 8.15
C ILE A 125 11.95 -1.94 7.22
N LYS A 126 13.00 -2.69 7.59
CA LYS A 126 13.42 -3.89 6.86
C LYS A 126 12.28 -4.90 6.74
N ASP A 127 11.56 -5.12 7.83
CA ASP A 127 10.42 -6.04 7.87
C ASP A 127 9.33 -5.58 6.89
N ILE A 128 9.02 -4.28 6.76
CA ILE A 128 8.07 -3.78 5.75
C ILE A 128 8.48 -4.21 4.32
N PHE A 129 9.74 -3.97 3.93
CA PHE A 129 10.22 -4.38 2.60
C PHE A 129 10.26 -5.90 2.44
N TRP A 130 10.55 -6.64 3.51
CA TRP A 130 10.51 -8.10 3.50
C TRP A 130 9.09 -8.62 3.29
N ALA A 131 8.09 -7.99 3.92
CA ALA A 131 6.69 -8.31 3.71
C ALA A 131 6.28 -8.05 2.24
N TYR A 132 6.68 -6.91 1.67
CA TYR A 132 6.48 -6.63 0.25
C TYR A 132 7.08 -7.71 -0.64
N GLN A 133 8.32 -8.10 -0.39
CA GLN A 133 9.00 -9.15 -1.15
C GLN A 133 8.26 -10.48 -1.06
N GLN A 134 7.84 -10.89 0.14
CA GLN A 134 7.09 -12.14 0.32
C GLN A 134 5.74 -12.12 -0.38
N ARG A 135 5.00 -11.00 -0.30
CA ARG A 135 3.72 -10.87 -1.00
C ARG A 135 3.88 -10.85 -2.50
N ILE A 136 4.87 -10.13 -3.05
CA ILE A 136 5.19 -10.17 -4.48
C ILE A 136 5.52 -11.61 -4.91
N ALA A 137 6.40 -12.30 -4.18
CA ALA A 137 6.81 -13.67 -4.52
C ALA A 137 5.64 -14.66 -4.46
N ASP A 138 4.65 -14.42 -3.59
CA ASP A 138 3.46 -15.26 -3.50
C ASP A 138 2.44 -14.94 -4.60
N LEU A 139 2.13 -13.66 -4.82
CA LEU A 139 1.17 -13.22 -5.84
C LEU A 139 1.65 -13.54 -7.27
N THR A 140 2.96 -13.51 -7.52
CA THR A 140 3.54 -13.86 -8.82
C THR A 140 3.41 -15.35 -9.18
N LYS A 141 3.06 -16.22 -8.22
CA LYS A 141 2.71 -17.62 -8.51
C LYS A 141 1.41 -17.73 -9.31
N ASP A 142 0.52 -16.75 -9.19
CA ASP A 142 -0.64 -16.63 -10.05
C ASP A 142 -0.24 -15.95 -11.37
N ILE A 143 -0.08 -16.76 -12.42
CA ILE A 143 0.32 -16.29 -13.76
C ILE A 143 -0.64 -15.28 -14.39
N ARG A 144 -1.86 -15.15 -13.85
CA ARG A 144 -2.88 -14.21 -14.32
C ARG A 144 -2.56 -12.78 -13.87
N LEU A 145 -1.86 -12.62 -12.74
CA LEU A 145 -1.43 -11.33 -12.23
C LEU A 145 -0.16 -10.87 -12.95
N LYS A 146 -0.29 -9.86 -13.81
CA LYS A 146 0.82 -9.35 -14.63
C LYS A 146 1.57 -8.17 -14.03
N TYR A 147 0.98 -7.51 -13.04
CA TYR A 147 1.53 -6.31 -12.44
C TYR A 147 1.11 -6.19 -10.98
N ILE A 148 2.03 -5.74 -10.14
CA ILE A 148 1.80 -5.47 -8.72
C ILE A 148 2.23 -4.04 -8.45
N LEU A 149 1.30 -3.22 -7.95
CA LEU A 149 1.57 -1.85 -7.53
C LEU A 149 1.60 -1.78 -6.01
N ILE A 150 2.75 -1.43 -5.44
CA ILE A 150 2.86 -1.08 -4.03
C ILE A 150 2.75 0.44 -3.93
N THR A 151 1.79 0.92 -3.16
CA THR A 151 1.61 2.34 -2.89
C THR A 151 1.45 2.58 -1.40
N LYS A 152 1.91 3.74 -0.95
CA LYS A 152 1.70 4.26 0.40
C LYS A 152 1.21 5.69 0.25
N ASN A 153 0.09 5.99 0.91
CA ASN A 153 -0.58 7.29 0.85
C ASN A 153 -0.45 8.01 2.19
#